data_AF-A0A420HSP4-F1
#
_entry.id   AF-A0A420HSP4-F1
#
_cell.length_a   1.000
_cell.length_b   1.000
_cell.length_c   1.000
_cell.angle_alpha   90.00
_cell.angle_beta   90.00
_cell.angle_gamma   90.00
#
_symmetry.space_group_name_H-M   'P 1'
#
loop_
_entity.id
_entity.type
_entity.pdbx_description
1 polymer ?
#
loop_
_entity_poly.entity_id
_entity_poly.type
_entity_poly.pdbx_seq_one_letter_code
_entity_poly.pdbx_strand_id
1 'polypeptide(L)'
;MPRPERERHIIFRRRAKVPPPTRNVTIKILHRLNKALQCKGLPAHMHFLKHGYNSPGNLTSIVSENYTANILLPNRGNLLLKTVLELNKDIKMLIEDLEWIDLKIHSVDIERYYHERENGLEQLRHVY
;
A
#
# COMPACT_ATOMS: atom_id res chain seq x y z
N MET A 1 -2.63 6.22 19.14
CA MET A 1 -3.59 5.78 18.12
C MET A 1 -2.97 4.65 17.32
N PRO A 2 -3.62 3.49 17.15
CA PRO A 2 -3.08 2.43 16.29
C PRO A 2 -3.16 2.90 14.83
N ARG A 3 -2.03 2.87 14.12
CA ARG A 3 -2.02 3.10 12.66
C ARG A 3 -2.74 1.95 11.97
N PRO A 4 -3.71 2.18 11.08
CA PRO A 4 -4.41 1.10 10.41
C PRO A 4 -3.40 0.23 9.65
N GLU A 5 -3.48 -1.09 9.81
CA GLU A 5 -2.57 -2.08 9.18
C GLU A 5 -2.39 -1.88 7.66
N ARG A 6 -3.33 -1.18 7.01
CA ARG A 6 -3.35 -0.87 5.58
C ARG A 6 -2.36 0.20 5.14
N GLU A 7 -2.04 1.18 5.99
CA GLU A 7 -0.98 2.18 5.73
C GLU A 7 0.42 1.56 5.63
N ARG A 8 0.53 0.26 5.91
CA ARG A 8 1.77 -0.52 5.91
C ARG A 8 1.88 -1.42 4.68
N HIS A 9 0.92 -1.37 3.76
CA HIS A 9 0.96 -2.16 2.53
C HIS A 9 1.57 -1.40 1.36
N ILE A 10 2.52 -2.04 0.69
CA ILE A 10 3.09 -1.60 -0.58
C ILE A 10 2.77 -2.66 -1.63
N ILE A 11 2.22 -2.23 -2.76
CA ILE A 11 1.88 -3.10 -3.86
C ILE A 11 2.84 -2.83 -5.02
N PHE A 12 3.58 -3.87 -5.40
CA PHE A 12 4.40 -3.89 -6.60
C PHE A 12 3.53 -4.42 -7.75
N ARG A 13 2.98 -3.49 -8.54
CA ARG A 13 2.12 -3.80 -9.68
C ARG A 13 2.92 -4.45 -10.79
N ARG A 14 2.41 -5.53 -11.35
CA ARG A 14 3.03 -6.24 -12.48
C ARG A 14 2.48 -5.79 -13.82
N ARG A 15 3.26 -5.97 -14.87
CA ARG A 15 2.94 -5.57 -16.26
C ARG A 15 1.77 -6.39 -16.84
N ALA A 16 1.66 -7.65 -16.45
CA ALA A 16 0.61 -8.55 -16.89
C ALA A 16 0.28 -9.56 -15.78
N LYS A 17 -0.83 -10.30 -15.97
CA LYS A 17 -1.20 -11.46 -15.16
C LYS A 17 -0.26 -12.64 -15.43
N VAL A 18 1.03 -12.43 -15.20
CA VAL A 18 2.04 -13.47 -15.25
C VAL A 18 1.90 -14.30 -13.96
N PRO A 19 2.08 -15.63 -14.00
CA PRO A 19 2.06 -16.44 -12.79
C PRO A 19 3.01 -15.87 -11.72
N PRO A 20 2.62 -15.90 -10.43
CA PRO A 20 3.52 -15.48 -9.37
C PRO A 20 4.79 -16.34 -9.40
N PRO A 21 5.98 -15.73 -9.28
CA PRO A 21 7.21 -16.49 -9.18
C PRO A 21 7.21 -17.35 -7.90
N THR A 22 8.12 -18.32 -7.87
CA THR A 22 8.18 -19.30 -6.78
C THR A 22 8.39 -18.63 -5.41
N ARG A 23 7.99 -19.34 -4.34
CA ARG A 23 8.21 -18.89 -2.96
C ARG A 23 9.66 -18.51 -2.69
N ASN A 24 10.63 -19.22 -3.28
CA ASN A 24 12.06 -18.92 -3.14
C ASN A 24 12.44 -17.55 -3.72
N VAL A 25 11.89 -17.18 -4.89
CA VAL A 25 12.12 -15.84 -5.46
C VAL A 25 11.53 -14.77 -4.55
N THR A 26 10.36 -15.02 -3.99
CA THR A 26 9.67 -14.10 -3.06
C THR A 26 10.49 -13.85 -1.78
N ILE A 27 11.08 -14.89 -1.21
CA ILE A 27 11.99 -14.79 -0.06
C ILE A 27 13.26 -14.01 -0.43
N LYS A 28 13.83 -14.26 -1.61
CA LYS A 28 15.00 -13.52 -2.10
C LYS A 28 14.68 -12.03 -2.28
N ILE A 29 13.49 -11.69 -2.80
CA ILE A 29 13.03 -10.30 -2.93
C ILE A 29 12.97 -9.63 -1.55
N LEU A 30 12.35 -10.28 -0.56
CA LEU A 30 12.25 -9.77 0.81
C LEU A 30 13.64 -9.48 1.41
N HIS A 31 14.54 -10.45 1.31
CA HIS A 31 15.89 -10.31 1.83
C HIS A 31 16.65 -9.16 1.15
N ARG A 32 16.56 -9.06 -0.18
CA ARG A 32 17.29 -8.04 -0.96
C ARG A 32 16.76 -6.63 -0.70
N LEU A 33 15.44 -6.47 -0.54
CA LEU A 33 14.82 -5.22 -0.13
C LEU A 33 15.29 -4.77 1.26
N ASN A 34 15.23 -5.65 2.25
CA ASN A 34 15.69 -5.32 3.61
C ASN A 34 17.18 -5.02 3.66
N LYS A 35 18.01 -5.76 2.91
CA LYS A 35 19.44 -5.46 2.78
C LYS A 35 19.67 -4.08 2.14
N ALA A 36 18.92 -3.74 1.10
CA ALA A 36 19.02 -2.42 0.46
C ALA A 36 18.65 -1.28 1.42
N LEU A 37 17.62 -1.46 2.25
CA LEU A 37 17.25 -0.49 3.29
C LEU A 37 18.32 -0.38 4.38
N GLN A 38 18.86 -1.52 4.84
CA GLN A 38 19.95 -1.55 5.82
C GLN A 38 21.21 -0.85 5.29
N CYS A 39 21.59 -1.07 4.03
CA CYS A 39 22.70 -0.38 3.38
C CYS A 39 22.48 1.15 3.26
N LYS A 40 21.24 1.62 3.41
CA LYS A 40 20.89 3.05 3.49
C LYS A 40 20.75 3.56 4.92
N GLY A 41 21.17 2.76 5.91
CA GLY A 41 21.15 3.14 7.32
C GLY A 41 19.75 3.10 7.96
N LEU A 42 18.77 2.46 7.33
CA LEU A 42 17.47 2.30 7.97
C LEU A 42 17.55 1.24 9.09
N PRO A 43 16.95 1.51 10.26
CA PRO A 43 16.93 0.57 11.35
C PRO A 43 16.01 -0.62 11.04
N ALA A 44 16.27 -1.76 11.69
CA ALA A 44 15.56 -3.01 11.45
C ALA A 44 14.04 -2.92 11.67
N HIS A 45 13.57 -2.04 12.54
CA HIS A 45 12.15 -1.81 12.77
C HIS A 45 11.46 -1.03 11.63
N MET A 46 12.17 -0.63 10.57
CA MET A 46 11.63 -0.02 9.35
C MET A 46 11.68 -0.97 8.14
N HIS A 47 11.95 -2.25 8.38
CA HIS A 47 12.05 -3.27 7.34
C HIS A 47 10.70 -3.83 6.91
N PHE A 48 10.71 -4.51 5.77
CA PHE A 48 9.61 -5.35 5.32
C PHE A 48 9.53 -6.62 6.19
N LEU A 49 8.31 -6.93 6.64
CA LEU A 49 8.03 -8.09 7.47
C LEU A 49 7.65 -9.32 6.64
N LYS A 50 6.84 -9.11 5.60
CA LYS A 50 6.25 -10.20 4.82
C LYS A 50 5.99 -9.79 3.39
N HIS A 51 6.05 -10.77 2.50
CA HIS A 51 5.64 -10.68 1.10
C HIS A 51 4.62 -11.76 0.76
N GLY A 52 3.74 -11.44 -0.18
CA GLY A 52 2.74 -12.35 -0.73
C GLY A 52 2.29 -11.90 -2.12
N TYR A 53 1.46 -12.69 -2.77
CA TYR A 53 0.79 -12.29 -4.00
C TYR A 53 -0.70 -12.19 -3.75
N ASN A 54 -1.32 -11.10 -4.22
CA ASN A 54 -2.77 -10.99 -4.20
C ASN A 54 -3.42 -11.75 -5.37
N SER A 55 -4.74 -11.85 -5.36
CA SER A 55 -5.51 -12.55 -6.41
C SER A 55 -5.20 -12.06 -7.85
N PRO A 56 -5.03 -10.73 -8.10
CA PRO A 56 -4.55 -10.23 -9.38
C PRO A 56 -3.11 -10.61 -9.77
N GLY A 57 -2.33 -11.20 -8.86
CA GLY A 57 -0.95 -11.63 -9.08
C GLY A 57 0.10 -10.55 -8.81
N ASN A 58 -0.25 -9.45 -8.15
CA ASN A 58 0.70 -8.41 -7.73
C ASN A 58 1.42 -8.81 -6.46
N LEU A 59 2.69 -8.42 -6.33
CA LEU A 59 3.46 -8.64 -5.10
C LEU A 59 3.04 -7.60 -4.07
N THR A 60 2.53 -8.07 -2.92
CA THR A 60 2.13 -7.26 -1.78
C THR A 60 3.13 -7.41 -0.65
N SER A 61 3.53 -6.29 -0.07
CA SER A 61 4.55 -6.23 0.97
C SER A 61 4.03 -5.50 2.19
N ILE A 62 4.28 -6.07 3.37
CA ILE A 62 3.95 -5.46 4.66
C ILE A 62 5.20 -4.84 5.25
N VAL A 63 5.16 -3.56 5.59
CA VAL A 63 6.20 -2.89 6.39
C VAL A 63 5.88 -2.92 7.88
N SER A 64 6.92 -2.78 8.70
CA SER A 64 6.80 -2.76 10.16
C SER A 64 5.91 -1.63 10.68
N GLU A 65 5.34 -1.82 11.88
CA GLU A 65 4.36 -0.93 12.50
C GLU A 65 4.82 0.53 12.66
N ASN A 66 6.12 0.69 12.85
CA ASN A 66 6.77 1.96 13.09
C ASN A 66 7.00 2.76 11.80
N TYR A 67 6.72 2.18 10.64
CA TYR A 67 7.04 2.76 9.34
C TYR A 67 5.89 2.55 8.36
N THR A 68 5.49 3.60 7.65
CA THR A 68 4.33 3.57 6.77
C THR A 68 4.74 3.68 5.31
N ALA A 69 3.92 3.14 4.43
CA ALA A 69 4.17 3.13 3.00
C ALA A 69 4.26 4.56 2.42
N ASN A 70 3.43 5.49 2.94
CA ASN A 70 3.45 6.93 2.60
C ASN A 70 4.75 7.66 2.97
N ILE A 71 5.54 7.14 3.92
CA ILE A 71 6.87 7.66 4.23
C ILE A 71 7.92 7.00 3.34
N LEU A 72 7.73 5.72 3.01
CA LEU A 72 8.71 4.93 2.26
C LEU A 72 8.71 5.23 0.76
N LEU A 73 7.54 5.37 0.11
CA LEU A 73 7.47 5.54 -1.34
C LEU A 73 8.08 6.86 -1.83
N PRO A 74 7.77 8.04 -1.26
CA PRO A 74 8.36 9.29 -1.75
C PRO A 74 9.89 9.32 -1.61
N ASN A 75 10.42 8.75 -0.53
CA ASN A 75 11.84 8.85 -0.21
C ASN A 75 12.70 7.73 -0.81
N ARG A 76 12.12 6.55 -1.04
CA ARG A 76 12.85 5.32 -1.37
C ARG A 76 12.20 4.49 -2.48
N GLY A 77 11.09 4.93 -3.07
CA GLY A 77 10.36 4.18 -4.11
C GLY A 77 11.26 3.73 -5.28
N ASN A 78 12.16 4.60 -5.75
CA ASN A 78 13.11 4.28 -6.81
C ASN A 78 14.11 3.19 -6.42
N LEU A 79 14.62 3.23 -5.19
CA LEU A 79 15.52 2.20 -4.66
C LEU A 79 14.80 0.85 -4.61
N LEU A 80 13.60 0.84 -4.03
CA LEU A 80 12.78 -0.37 -3.91
C LEU A 80 12.44 -0.96 -5.27
N LEU A 81 11.99 -0.13 -6.22
CA LEU A 81 11.68 -0.56 -7.57
C LEU A 81 12.90 -1.18 -8.24
N LYS A 82 14.05 -0.50 -8.19
CA LYS A 82 15.30 -1.01 -8.78
C LYS A 82 15.71 -2.35 -8.18
N THR A 83 15.69 -2.46 -6.85
CA THR A 83 16.06 -3.69 -6.14
C THR A 83 15.15 -4.86 -6.50
N VAL A 84 13.84 -4.62 -6.67
CA VAL A 84 12.92 -5.69 -7.04
C VAL A 84 13.04 -6.06 -8.52
N LEU A 85 13.29 -5.10 -9.41
CA LEU A 85 13.50 -5.34 -10.84
C LEU A 85 14.71 -6.24 -11.13
N GLU A 86 15.72 -6.28 -10.26
CA GLU A 86 16.86 -7.21 -10.37
C GLU A 86 16.43 -8.69 -10.29
N LEU A 87 15.32 -8.98 -9.61
CA LEU A 87 14.83 -10.34 -9.35
C LEU A 87 13.51 -10.65 -10.06
N ASN A 88 12.72 -9.63 -10.38
CA ASN A 88 11.43 -9.77 -11.04
C ASN A 88 11.19 -8.60 -12.02
N LYS A 89 11.49 -8.87 -13.29
CA LYS A 89 11.36 -7.90 -14.39
C LYS A 89 9.91 -7.60 -14.78
N ASP A 90 8.96 -8.40 -14.29
CA ASP A 90 7.53 -8.20 -14.58
C ASP A 90 6.94 -7.06 -13.77
N ILE A 91 7.64 -6.55 -12.76
CA ILE A 91 7.16 -5.43 -11.97
C ILE A 91 7.26 -4.15 -12.80
N LYS A 92 6.18 -3.35 -12.75
CA LYS A 92 6.03 -2.10 -13.50
C LYS A 92 6.22 -0.89 -12.60
N MET A 93 5.58 -0.89 -11.43
CA MET A 93 5.54 0.26 -10.54
C MET A 93 5.24 -0.16 -9.10
N LEU A 94 5.51 0.75 -8.16
CA LEU A 94 5.11 0.64 -6.77
C LEU A 94 3.94 1.59 -6.52
N ILE A 95 2.96 1.14 -5.76
CA ILE A 95 1.89 1.98 -5.22
C ILE A 95 1.69 1.67 -3.74
N GLU A 96 1.18 2.64 -3.01
CA GLU A 96 0.59 2.43 -1.70
C GLU A 96 -0.81 1.82 -1.88
N ASP A 97 -1.23 0.99 -0.93
CA ASP A 97 -2.60 0.51 -0.85
C ASP A 97 -3.51 1.60 -0.26
N LEU A 98 -3.79 2.63 -1.08
CA LEU A 98 -4.45 3.88 -0.67
C LEU A 98 -5.98 3.87 -0.70
N GLU A 99 -6.64 2.77 -1.09
CA GLU A 99 -8.10 2.77 -1.30
C GLU A 99 -8.93 3.25 -0.10
N TRP A 100 -8.37 3.26 1.12
CA TRP A 100 -9.03 3.80 2.31
C TRP A 100 -8.70 5.26 2.66
N ILE A 101 -7.59 5.83 2.17
CA ILE A 101 -7.27 7.24 2.39
C ILE A 101 -8.20 8.14 1.58
N ASP A 102 -8.50 7.77 0.32
CA ASP A 102 -9.48 8.49 -0.50
C ASP A 102 -10.89 8.40 0.10
N LEU A 103 -11.27 7.24 0.65
CA LEU A 103 -12.53 7.11 1.41
C LEU A 103 -12.54 8.02 2.63
N LYS A 104 -11.44 8.17 3.38
CA LYS A 104 -11.37 9.08 4.54
C LYS A 104 -11.37 10.57 4.15
N ILE A 105 -10.74 10.94 3.05
CA ILE A 105 -10.74 12.32 2.53
C ILE A 105 -12.13 12.69 2.01
N HIS A 106 -12.88 11.72 1.48
CA HIS A 106 -14.28 11.90 1.07
C HIS A 106 -15.32 11.64 2.17
N SER A 107 -14.93 11.02 3.29
CA SER A 107 -15.69 11.00 4.54
C SER A 107 -15.63 12.37 5.19
N VAL A 108 -16.29 13.36 4.56
CA VAL A 108 -16.87 14.48 5.28
C VAL A 108 -17.64 13.89 6.46
N ASP A 109 -17.37 14.37 7.68
CA ASP A 109 -18.08 13.92 8.88
C ASP A 109 -19.58 13.85 8.60
N ILE A 110 -20.15 12.65 8.75
CA ILE A 110 -21.59 12.39 8.59
C ILE A 110 -22.42 13.33 9.47
N GLU A 111 -21.83 13.89 10.54
CA GLU A 111 -22.43 14.93 11.37
C GLU A 111 -22.85 16.19 10.59
N ARG A 112 -22.16 16.56 9.50
CA ARG A 112 -22.59 17.68 8.62
C ARG A 112 -23.93 17.40 7.94
N TYR A 113 -24.23 16.15 7.62
CA TYR A 113 -25.51 15.76 7.01
C TYR A 113 -26.62 15.53 8.04
N TYR A 114 -26.28 15.28 9.30
CA TYR A 114 -27.27 15.03 10.37
C TYR A 114 -27.70 16.29 11.14
N HIS A 115 -26.95 17.39 11.04
CA HIS A 115 -27.20 18.60 11.83
C HIS A 115 -27.65 19.84 11.06
N GLU A 116 -27.89 19.75 9.75
CA GLU A 116 -28.76 20.72 9.09
C GLU A 116 -30.22 20.41 9.45
N ARG A 117 -30.59 20.87 10.64
CA ARG A 117 -31.99 21.05 11.07
C ARG A 117 -32.65 22.05 10.13
N GLU A 118 -33.16 21.54 9.03
CA GLU A 118 -34.30 22.00 8.22
C GLU A 118 -34.07 21.45 6.79
N ASN A 119 -34.68 20.29 6.50
CA ASN A 119 -34.92 19.75 5.14
C ASN A 119 -33.90 18.77 4.51
N GLY A 120 -33.01 18.11 5.27
CA GLY A 120 -32.04 17.15 4.70
C GLY A 120 -32.64 15.88 4.06
N LEU A 121 -33.82 15.43 4.49
CA LEU A 121 -34.46 14.19 3.98
C LEU A 121 -35.63 14.42 3.01
N GLU A 122 -36.16 15.65 2.90
CA GLU A 122 -37.33 15.90 2.05
C GLU A 122 -36.99 16.03 0.56
N GLN A 123 -35.74 16.34 0.21
CA GLN A 123 -35.32 16.48 -1.19
C GLN A 123 -35.26 15.16 -1.97
N LEU A 124 -35.27 14.01 -1.28
CA LEU A 124 -35.25 12.69 -1.93
C LEU A 124 -36.65 12.16 -2.31
N ARG A 125 -37.74 12.85 -1.93
CA ARG A 125 -39.12 12.40 -2.22
C ARG A 125 -39.73 12.97 -3.50
N HIS A 126 -39.06 13.87 -4.22
CA HIS A 126 -39.62 14.53 -5.40
C HIS A 126 -39.15 13.98 -6.76
N VAL A 127 -38.62 12.75 -6.79
CA VAL A 127 -38.32 12.06 -8.06
C VAL A 127 -39.01 10.70 -8.08
N TYR A 128 -40.32 10.72 -8.26
CA TYR A 128 -41.10 9.65 -8.89
C TYR A 128 -42.32 10.25 -9.61
#